data_AF-A0A7Y2JLB3-F1
#
_entry.id   AF-A0A7Y2JLB3-F1
#
_cell.length_a   1.000
_cell.length_b   1.000
_cell.length_c   1.000
_cell.angle_alpha   90.00
_cell.angle_beta   90.00
_cell.angle_gamma   90.00
#
_symmetry.space_group_name_H-M   'P 1'
#
loop_
_entity.id
_entity.type
_entity.pdbx_description
1 polymer ?
#
loop_
_entity_poly.entity_id
_entity_poly.type
_entity_poly.pdbx_seq_one_letter_code
_entity_poly.pdbx_strand_id
1 'polypeptide(L)'
;MRFLLLLPTLFLSACAFATQVGPAAQDRTPTIIGEGAVPSNEILIYRAGEVGLITNVATTPAILLDGRAIGTCRIGHPLVLKVPSGTWEITALTQNGKVVQEVTVGEGDRANLRCGTSSAPSLSPAPTLARVDAATADRESGL
;
A
#
# COMPACT_ATOMS: atom_id res chain seq x y z
N MET A 1 -73.19 -24.71 6.32
CA MET A 1 -72.07 -25.48 6.93
C MET A 1 -70.75 -24.82 6.55
N ARG A 2 -69.86 -24.59 7.54
CA ARG A 2 -68.42 -24.21 7.48
C ARG A 2 -68.09 -22.81 6.89
N PHE A 3 -67.70 -21.77 7.63
CA PHE A 3 -66.64 -21.51 8.63
C PHE A 3 -65.19 -21.57 8.10
N LEU A 4 -64.47 -20.45 8.34
CA LEU A 4 -63.00 -20.29 8.57
C LEU A 4 -62.04 -20.29 7.35
N LEU A 5 -61.45 -19.13 7.00
CA LEU A 5 -60.16 -18.66 7.55
C LEU A 5 -59.68 -17.34 6.90
N LEU A 6 -59.35 -16.37 7.77
CA LEU A 6 -58.57 -15.16 7.52
C LEU A 6 -57.09 -15.50 7.28
N LEU A 7 -56.40 -14.75 6.41
CA LEU A 7 -55.00 -14.32 6.64
C LEU A 7 -54.58 -13.18 5.68
N PRO A 8 -54.05 -12.06 6.18
CA PRO A 8 -53.55 -10.95 5.36
C PRO A 8 -52.05 -11.13 5.09
N THR A 9 -51.65 -11.18 3.82
CA THR A 9 -50.24 -11.14 3.42
C THR A 9 -49.74 -9.69 3.37
N LEU A 10 -49.17 -9.26 4.48
CA LEU A 10 -48.30 -8.08 4.60
C LEU A 10 -47.08 -8.25 3.67
N PHE A 11 -47.10 -7.61 2.50
CA PHE A 11 -45.89 -7.37 1.70
C PHE A 11 -45.21 -6.10 2.23
N LEU A 12 -44.31 -6.28 3.21
CA LEU A 12 -43.29 -5.26 3.51
C LEU A 12 -42.29 -5.23 2.34
N SER A 13 -42.49 -4.27 1.43
CA SER A 13 -41.48 -3.88 0.45
C SER A 13 -40.37 -3.11 1.16
N ALA A 14 -39.34 -3.83 1.62
CA ALA A 14 -38.11 -3.22 2.10
C ALA A 14 -37.34 -2.63 0.91
N CYS A 15 -37.28 -1.30 0.83
CA CYS A 15 -36.30 -0.60 0.01
C CYS A 15 -34.91 -0.88 0.58
N ALA A 16 -34.25 -1.92 0.07
CA ALA A 16 -32.84 -2.14 0.28
C ALA A 16 -32.08 -1.06 -0.51
N PHE A 17 -31.73 0.04 0.16
CA PHE A 17 -30.69 0.93 -0.30
C PHE A 17 -29.37 0.16 -0.25
N ALA A 18 -28.98 -0.44 -1.38
CA ALA A 18 -27.62 -0.90 -1.58
C ALA A 18 -26.73 0.33 -1.72
N THR A 19 -26.13 0.77 -0.62
CA THR A 19 -24.95 1.64 -0.68
C THR A 19 -23.84 0.85 -1.34
N GLN A 20 -23.71 1.02 -2.65
CA GLN A 20 -22.56 0.54 -3.41
C GLN A 20 -21.33 1.32 -2.91
N VAL A 21 -20.58 0.70 -2.00
CA VAL A 21 -19.25 1.17 -1.62
C VAL A 21 -18.37 0.95 -2.85
N GLY A 22 -18.16 2.00 -3.63
CA GLY A 22 -17.16 2.01 -4.70
C GLY A 22 -15.77 1.68 -4.11
N PRO A 23 -14.81 1.23 -4.93
CA PRO A 23 -13.44 1.07 -4.46
C PRO A 23 -13.00 2.39 -3.83
N ALA A 24 -12.48 2.32 -2.60
CA ALA A 24 -11.96 3.49 -1.90
C ALA A 24 -11.05 4.26 -2.86
N ALA A 25 -11.31 5.55 -3.04
CA ALA A 25 -10.44 6.41 -3.83
C ALA A 25 -9.00 6.23 -3.33
N GLN A 26 -8.04 6.15 -4.26
CA GLN A 26 -6.61 6.10 -3.90
C GLN A 26 -6.30 7.27 -2.98
N ASP A 27 -5.97 6.97 -1.73
CA ASP A 27 -5.44 7.96 -0.81
C ASP A 27 -4.04 8.35 -1.30
N ARG A 28 -3.94 9.53 -1.91
CA ARG A 28 -2.69 10.12 -2.40
C ARG A 28 -2.03 11.02 -1.36
N THR A 29 -2.54 11.04 -0.13
CA THR A 29 -2.00 11.90 0.92
C THR A 29 -0.64 11.34 1.34
N PRO A 30 0.47 12.07 1.13
CA PRO A 30 1.78 11.63 1.57
C PRO A 30 1.77 11.42 3.09
N THR A 31 2.41 10.34 3.54
CA THR A 31 2.62 10.12 4.97
C THR A 31 3.78 11.02 5.40
N ILE A 32 3.45 12.15 6.01
CA ILE A 32 4.45 13.09 6.52
C ILE A 32 5.02 12.54 7.83
N ILE A 33 6.32 12.25 7.85
CA ILE A 33 7.02 11.77 9.05
C ILE A 33 8.13 12.76 9.39
N GLY A 34 7.77 13.74 10.23
CA GLY A 34 8.66 14.81 10.69
C GLY A 34 8.36 16.17 10.03
N GLU A 35 8.61 17.25 10.77
CA GLU A 35 8.59 18.62 10.26
C GLU A 35 9.96 18.93 9.64
N GLY A 36 10.21 18.45 8.43
CA GLY A 36 11.35 18.91 7.64
C GLY A 36 11.08 20.32 7.14
N ALA A 37 11.94 21.28 7.50
CA ALA A 37 11.90 22.62 6.95
C ALA A 37 11.90 22.56 5.41
N VAL A 38 11.01 23.34 4.79
CA VAL A 38 10.82 23.39 3.34
C VAL A 38 12.14 23.84 2.67
N PRO A 39 12.62 23.16 1.61
CA PRO A 39 11.96 22.03 0.92
C PRO A 39 12.27 20.67 1.53
N SER A 40 11.22 19.90 1.85
CA SER A 40 11.34 18.56 2.44
C SER A 40 11.69 17.51 1.38
N ASN A 41 12.73 16.73 1.66
CA ASN A 41 13.18 15.64 0.81
C ASN A 41 12.17 14.51 0.80
N GLU A 42 12.24 13.66 -0.21
CA GLU A 42 11.23 12.63 -0.42
C GLU A 42 11.83 11.24 -0.53
N ILE A 43 11.17 10.27 0.10
CA ILE A 43 11.37 8.86 -0.17
C ILE A 43 10.05 8.31 -0.69
N LEU A 44 10.02 7.95 -1.97
CA LEU A 44 8.90 7.28 -2.60
C LEU A 44 9.09 5.77 -2.51
N ILE A 45 8.14 5.06 -1.92
CA ILE A 45 8.12 3.60 -1.83
C ILE A 45 6.87 3.11 -2.54
N TYR A 46 7.04 2.35 -3.62
CA TYR A 46 5.91 1.89 -4.42
C TYR A 46 6.04 0.41 -4.77
N ARG A 47 4.90 -0.22 -5.05
CA ARG A 47 4.85 -1.56 -5.63
C ARG A 47 4.35 -1.47 -7.06
N ALA A 48 5.18 -1.92 -8.00
CA ALA A 48 4.76 -2.03 -9.40
C ALA A 48 3.63 -3.06 -9.55
N GLY A 49 2.80 -2.90 -10.58
CA GLY A 49 1.87 -3.94 -10.98
C GLY A 49 2.65 -5.15 -11.51
N GLU A 50 2.80 -6.18 -10.70
CA GLU A 50 3.55 -7.38 -11.07
C GLU A 50 2.62 -8.51 -11.53
N VAL A 51 3.03 -9.20 -12.59
CA VAL A 51 2.45 -10.49 -12.97
C VAL A 51 3.23 -11.56 -12.20
N GLY A 52 2.59 -12.16 -11.21
CA GLY A 52 3.18 -13.19 -10.36
C GLY A 52 2.11 -14.15 -9.85
N LEU A 53 2.51 -15.10 -9.01
CA LEU A 53 1.54 -15.98 -8.34
C LEU A 53 0.59 -15.16 -7.48
N ILE A 54 -0.69 -15.54 -7.47
CA ILE A 54 -1.75 -14.81 -6.76
C ILE A 54 -1.39 -14.59 -5.29
N THR A 55 -0.79 -15.58 -4.63
CA THR A 55 -0.34 -15.50 -3.23
C THR A 55 0.78 -14.47 -3.04
N ASN A 56 1.68 -14.35 -4.02
CA ASN A 56 2.77 -13.38 -3.97
C ASN A 56 2.27 -11.96 -4.17
N VAL A 57 1.35 -11.79 -5.13
CA VAL A 57 0.69 -10.51 -5.42
C VAL A 57 -0.16 -10.05 -4.22
N ALA A 58 -0.85 -10.98 -3.55
CA ALA A 58 -1.67 -10.71 -2.37
C ALA A 58 -0.86 -10.42 -1.10
N THR A 59 0.40 -10.86 -1.03
CA THR A 59 1.27 -10.58 0.12
C THR A 59 1.77 -9.15 0.07
N THR A 60 1.40 -8.32 1.06
CA THR A 60 1.78 -6.91 1.16
C THR A 60 2.81 -6.70 2.28
N PRO A 61 4.10 -6.53 1.97
CA PRO A 61 5.12 -6.27 2.98
C PRO A 61 4.78 -5.07 3.86
N ALA A 62 5.04 -5.18 5.15
CA ALA A 62 5.07 -4.03 6.03
C ALA A 62 6.33 -3.21 5.74
N ILE A 63 6.20 -1.89 5.74
CA ILE A 63 7.32 -0.97 5.55
C ILE A 63 7.60 -0.26 6.87
N LEU A 64 8.87 -0.25 7.25
CA LEU A 64 9.38 0.45 8.41
C LEU A 64 10.42 1.49 8.00
N LEU A 65 10.42 2.64 8.68
CA LEU A 65 11.44 3.69 8.63
C LEU A 65 12.14 3.73 9.99
N ASP A 66 13.43 3.45 10.04
CA ASP A 66 14.23 3.33 11.27
C ASP A 66 13.54 2.46 12.35
N GLY A 67 13.01 1.32 11.91
CA GLY A 67 12.30 0.36 12.77
C GLY A 67 10.87 0.76 13.18
N ARG A 68 10.36 1.92 12.76
CA ARG A 68 8.96 2.34 13.01
C ARG A 68 8.08 1.97 11.83
N ALA A 69 6.94 1.32 12.07
CA ALA A 69 5.99 0.98 11.01
C ALA A 69 5.35 2.24 10.42
N ILE A 70 5.39 2.37 9.10
CA ILE A 70 4.89 3.56 8.37
C ILE A 70 3.79 3.23 7.36
N GLY A 71 3.65 1.96 6.98
CA GLY A 71 2.63 1.55 6.02
C GLY A 71 2.86 0.15 5.47
N THR A 72 2.16 -0.16 4.39
CA THR A 72 2.28 -1.44 3.68
C THR A 72 2.53 -1.21 2.19
N CYS A 73 3.35 -2.08 1.60
CA CYS A 73 3.73 -2.07 0.20
C CYS A 73 2.61 -2.69 -0.65
N ARG A 74 1.66 -1.85 -1.11
CA ARG A 74 0.47 -2.28 -1.87
C ARG A 74 0.56 -1.77 -3.31
N ILE A 75 0.08 -2.58 -4.25
CA ILE A 75 -0.02 -2.18 -5.66
C ILE A 75 -0.97 -0.99 -5.77
N GLY A 76 -0.54 0.07 -6.47
CA GLY A 76 -1.35 1.27 -6.69
C GLY A 76 -1.57 2.15 -5.47
N HIS A 77 -0.87 1.91 -4.36
CA HIS A 77 -0.89 2.76 -3.17
C HIS A 77 0.54 3.08 -2.73
N PRO A 78 1.23 3.99 -3.45
CA PRO A 78 2.59 4.39 -3.10
C PRO A 78 2.62 5.11 -1.74
N LEU A 79 3.69 4.90 -0.99
CA LEU A 79 4.00 5.64 0.23
C LEU A 79 4.98 6.76 -0.13
N VAL A 80 4.58 7.99 0.14
CA VAL A 80 5.42 9.17 -0.07
C VAL A 80 5.79 9.72 1.31
N LEU A 81 7.08 9.66 1.64
CA LEU A 81 7.61 10.10 2.92
C LEU A 81 8.32 11.44 2.74
N LYS A 82 7.97 12.43 3.57
CA LYS A 82 8.76 13.65 3.69
C LYS A 82 9.70 13.54 4.87
N VAL A 83 11.01 13.64 4.62
CA VAL A 83 12.05 13.44 5.64
C VAL A 83 13.14 14.52 5.55
N PRO A 84 13.81 14.86 6.65
CA PRO A 84 14.99 15.73 6.60
C PRO A 84 16.17 15.07 5.87
N SER A 85 17.16 15.88 5.51
CA SER A 85 18.39 15.42 4.86
C SER A 85 19.15 14.49 5.80
N GLY A 86 19.64 13.38 5.26
CA GLY A 86 20.31 12.35 6.05
C GLY A 86 20.19 10.97 5.43
N THR A 87 20.65 9.98 6.18
CA THR A 87 20.55 8.56 5.84
C THR A 87 19.46 7.92 6.69
N TRP A 88 18.57 7.19 6.03
CA TRP A 88 17.41 6.55 6.61
C TRP A 88 17.44 5.05 6.33
N GLU A 89 17.04 4.24 7.29
CA GLU A 89 16.89 2.80 7.12
C GLU A 89 15.44 2.47 6.72
N ILE A 90 15.27 1.94 5.50
CA ILE A 90 13.97 1.43 5.05
C ILE A 90 13.99 -0.10 5.13
N THR A 91 13.07 -0.66 5.90
CA THR A 91 12.89 -2.10 6.01
C THR A 91 11.58 -2.53 5.37
N ALA A 92 11.61 -3.55 4.51
CA ALA A 92 10.44 -4.28 4.07
C ALA A 92 10.38 -5.65 4.78
N LEU A 93 9.24 -5.96 5.39
CA LEU A 93 9.04 -7.13 6.24
C LEU A 93 7.84 -7.96 5.78
N THR A 94 8.02 -9.28 5.72
CA THR A 94 6.93 -10.26 5.62
C THR A 94 7.08 -11.29 6.75
N GLN A 95 6.17 -12.24 6.84
CA GLN A 95 6.31 -13.37 7.77
C GLN A 95 7.57 -14.22 7.50
N ASN A 96 8.10 -14.21 6.28
CA ASN A 96 9.22 -15.06 5.87
C ASN A 96 10.54 -14.30 5.70
N GLY A 97 10.67 -13.14 6.33
CA GLY A 97 11.94 -12.42 6.40
C GLY A 97 11.80 -10.91 6.23
N LYS A 98 12.95 -10.25 6.28
CA LYS A 98 13.09 -8.80 6.09
C LYS A 98 14.23 -8.49 5.13
N VAL A 99 14.09 -7.38 4.42
CA VAL A 99 15.16 -6.74 3.65
C VAL A 99 15.31 -5.31 4.13
N VAL A 100 16.55 -4.84 4.26
CA VAL A 100 16.90 -3.53 4.78
C VAL A 100 17.65 -2.77 3.68
N GLN A 101 17.28 -1.52 3.47
CA GLN A 101 17.90 -0.63 2.50
C GLN A 101 18.20 0.72 3.15
N GLU A 102 19.48 1.08 3.19
CA GLU A 102 19.87 2.45 3.54
C GLU A 102 19.65 3.38 2.35
N VAL A 103 19.05 4.54 2.64
CA VAL A 103 18.72 5.59 1.68
C VAL A 103 19.22 6.92 2.21
N THR A 104 20.11 7.56 1.46
CA THR A 104 20.55 8.93 1.73
C THR A 104 19.79 9.89 0.83
N VAL A 105 19.22 10.95 1.39
CA VAL A 105 18.59 12.06 0.65
C VAL A 105 19.22 13.39 1.07
N GLY A 106 19.56 14.20 0.06
CA GLY A 106 20.00 15.59 0.22
C GLY A 106 18.85 16.58 0.03
N GLU A 107 19.14 17.88 0.14
CA GLU A 107 18.14 18.94 -0.02
C GLU A 107 17.45 18.89 -1.40
N GLY A 108 16.12 18.79 -1.39
CA GLY A 108 15.28 18.71 -2.59
C GLY A 108 15.39 17.37 -3.33
N ASP A 109 16.09 16.38 -2.75
CA ASP A 109 16.27 15.06 -3.34
C ASP A 109 15.02 14.19 -3.18
N ARG A 110 14.86 13.24 -4.11
CA ARG A 110 13.87 12.17 -4.04
C ARG A 110 14.51 10.82 -4.32
N ALA A 111 14.55 9.97 -3.30
CA ALA A 111 14.90 8.57 -3.47
C ALA A 111 13.66 7.73 -3.82
N ASN A 112 13.81 6.77 -4.72
CA ASN A 112 12.72 5.88 -5.13
C ASN A 112 13.06 4.44 -4.83
N LEU A 113 12.15 3.76 -4.15
CA LEU A 113 12.25 2.35 -3.80
C LEU A 113 11.07 1.59 -4.39
N ARG A 114 11.37 0.53 -5.15
CA ARG A 114 10.40 -0.47 -5.54
C ARG A 114 10.40 -1.58 -4.50
N CYS A 115 9.26 -1.76 -3.86
CA CYS A 115 9.03 -2.83 -2.90
C CYS A 115 8.21 -3.95 -3.57
N GLY A 116 8.38 -5.18 -3.08
CA GLY A 116 7.77 -6.36 -3.70
C GLY A 116 7.90 -7.59 -2.82
N THR A 117 7.64 -8.73 -3.43
CA THR A 117 7.85 -10.06 -2.87
C THR A 117 8.58 -10.90 -3.89
N SER A 118 9.31 -11.93 -3.44
CA SER A 118 10.01 -12.82 -4.37
C SER A 118 9.00 -13.47 -5.32
N SER A 119 9.40 -13.69 -6.57
CA SER A 119 8.60 -14.40 -7.58
C SER A 119 8.58 -15.91 -7.37
N ALA A 120 9.30 -16.42 -6.37
CA ALA A 120 9.35 -17.83 -6.05
C ALA A 120 7.97 -18.34 -5.58
N PRO A 121 7.54 -19.56 -5.98
CA PRO A 121 6.31 -20.15 -5.50
C PRO A 121 6.34 -20.37 -4.00
N SER A 122 5.60 -19.53 -3.27
CA SER A 122 5.50 -19.58 -1.82
C SER A 122 4.16 -19.03 -1.33
N LEU A 123 3.65 -19.61 -0.25
CA LEU A 123 2.53 -19.03 0.51
C LEU A 123 2.98 -17.89 1.42
N SER A 124 4.29 -17.78 1.66
CA SER A 124 4.93 -16.74 2.46
C SER A 124 6.19 -16.26 1.73
N PRO A 125 6.07 -15.52 0.61
CA PRO A 125 7.24 -15.07 -0.14
C PRO A 125 8.05 -14.06 0.66
N ALA A 126 9.37 -14.08 0.47
CA ALA A 126 10.28 -13.10 1.10
C ALA A 126 10.03 -11.70 0.51
N PRO A 127 10.25 -10.61 1.28
CA PRO A 127 10.11 -9.26 0.74
C PRO A 127 11.28 -8.93 -0.20
N THR A 128 11.03 -8.00 -1.12
CA THR A 128 12.06 -7.35 -1.92
C THR A 128 11.96 -5.83 -1.76
N LEU A 129 13.10 -5.16 -1.87
CA LEU A 129 13.21 -3.71 -1.82
C LEU A 129 14.42 -3.31 -2.66
N ALA A 130 14.19 -2.52 -3.70
CA ALA A 130 15.22 -2.13 -4.68
C ALA A 130 15.19 -0.63 -4.93
N ARG A 131 16.36 -0.01 -5.08
CA ARG A 131 16.46 1.36 -5.57
C ARG A 131 16.13 1.43 -7.06
N VAL A 132 15.41 2.46 -7.46
CA VAL A 132 14.96 2.67 -8.84
C VAL A 132 15.22 4.12 -9.26
N ASP A 133 15.55 4.33 -10.53
CA ASP A 133 15.66 5.68 -11.09
C ASP A 133 14.31 6.40 -11.16
N ALA A 134 14.35 7.73 -11.24
CA ALA A 134 13.14 8.56 -11.23
C ALA A 134 12.20 8.25 -12.41
N ALA A 135 12.75 8.07 -13.62
CA ALA A 135 11.94 7.86 -14.82
C ALA A 135 11.14 6.55 -14.77
N THR A 136 11.72 5.50 -14.18
CA THR A 136 11.05 4.22 -13.96
C THR A 136 10.05 4.31 -12.81
N ALA A 137 10.41 4.98 -11.72
CA ALA A 137 9.49 5.20 -10.59
C ALA A 137 8.23 5.98 -10.99
N ASP A 138 8.37 7.06 -11.77
CA ASP A 138 7.24 7.86 -12.25
C ASP A 138 6.33 7.02 -13.16
N ARG A 139 6.90 6.12 -13.98
CA ARG A 139 6.11 5.24 -14.85
C ARG A 139 5.36 4.16 -14.07
N GLU A 140 5.97 3.60 -13.03
CA GLU A 140 5.46 2.40 -12.35
C GLU A 140 4.63 2.70 -11.09
N SER A 141 4.86 3.84 -10.43
CA SER A 141 4.22 4.18 -9.15
C SER A 141 2.76 4.62 -9.31
N GLY A 142 2.38 5.09 -10.50
CA GLY A 142 1.06 5.64 -10.78
C GLY A 142 0.82 7.03 -10.18
N LEU A 143 1.89 7.76 -9.85
CA LEU A 143 1.88 9.17 -9.42
C LEU A 143 2.15 10.12 -10.58
#